data_AF-A0A2T0VJT4-F1
#
_entry.id   AF-A0A2T0VJT4-F1
#
_cell.length_a   1.000
_cell.length_b   1.000
_cell.length_c   1.000
_cell.angle_alpha   90.00
_cell.angle_beta   90.00
_cell.angle_gamma   90.00
#
_symmetry.space_group_name_H-M   'P 1'
#
loop_
_entity.id
_entity.type
_entity.pdbx_description
1 polymer ?
#
loop_
_entity_poly.entity_id
_entity_poly.type
_entity_poly.pdbx_seq_one_letter_code
_entity_poly.pdbx_strand_id
1 'polypeptide(L)'
;MRALRTTRIVSWAAVALVAVSSLTACGAPPWTESSATPTPTPVATSPAPIEVIVNDLATGSVQRSLSAGAIALSVDYYSTLTMDKWTAAANKPLTFNLKGSLLTDDGQQIYISRVSLVVGVNGPLGPLAAPPTISDLATVSPGYPMKDPYTYNQTFILPAVDETATSLTLSFTYELLLQTTPTSTEYAKQTAADTLTIALATEPAEG
;
A
#
# COMPACT_ATOMS: atom_id res chain seq x y z
N MET A 1 26.34 22.33 -42.64
CA MET A 1 25.60 23.35 -43.43
C MET A 1 24.29 22.75 -43.93
N ARG A 2 23.29 23.60 -44.29
CA ARG A 2 21.84 23.32 -44.40
C ARG A 2 21.13 23.21 -43.04
N ALA A 3 19.94 23.78 -42.81
CA ALA A 3 19.34 25.04 -43.31
C ALA A 3 18.20 25.41 -42.34
N LEU A 4 18.03 26.68 -41.98
CA LEU A 4 16.90 27.13 -41.14
C LEU A 4 15.56 27.03 -41.91
N ARG A 5 14.47 26.72 -41.20
CA ARG A 5 13.14 27.27 -41.51
C ARG A 5 12.41 27.70 -40.24
N THR A 6 12.26 29.01 -40.12
CA THR A 6 11.47 29.74 -39.11
C THR A 6 10.02 29.84 -39.57
N THR A 7 9.04 29.78 -38.66
CA THR A 7 7.73 30.41 -38.85
C THR A 7 7.21 31.00 -37.53
N ARG A 8 6.69 32.24 -37.57
CA ARG A 8 6.06 32.96 -36.43
C ARG A 8 4.59 33.26 -36.76
N ILE A 9 3.66 33.02 -35.82
CA ILE A 9 2.27 33.53 -35.72
C ILE A 9 1.94 33.53 -34.21
N VAL A 10 1.58 34.59 -33.45
CA VAL A 10 1.15 36.00 -33.65
C VAL A 10 -0.32 36.18 -34.07
N SER A 11 -1.28 36.70 -33.28
CA SER A 11 -1.35 37.16 -31.86
C SER A 11 -2.83 37.50 -31.53
N TRP A 12 -3.10 38.38 -30.55
CA TRP A 12 -4.31 39.21 -30.32
C TRP A 12 -5.30 38.80 -29.21
N ALA A 13 -5.68 39.84 -28.45
CA ALA A 13 -6.66 39.81 -27.36
C ALA A 13 -7.94 40.55 -27.79
N ALA A 14 -9.02 40.38 -27.04
CA ALA A 14 -10.20 41.26 -27.12
C ALA A 14 -10.79 41.50 -25.73
N VAL A 15 -10.77 42.77 -25.30
CA VAL A 15 -11.58 43.28 -24.19
C VAL A 15 -12.86 43.85 -24.80
N ALA A 16 -14.03 43.56 -24.22
CA ALA A 16 -15.26 44.25 -24.54
C ALA A 16 -16.07 44.48 -23.27
N LEU A 17 -16.40 45.74 -23.00
CA LEU A 17 -17.07 46.22 -21.79
C LEU A 17 -18.28 47.04 -22.27
N VAL A 18 -19.50 46.62 -21.92
CA VAL A 18 -20.73 47.36 -22.22
C VAL A 18 -21.65 47.32 -21.00
N ALA A 19 -22.00 48.51 -20.51
CA ALA A 19 -23.04 48.72 -19.52
C ALA A 19 -24.27 49.34 -20.20
N VAL A 20 -25.48 48.94 -19.79
CA VAL A 20 -26.71 49.68 -20.07
C VAL A 20 -27.57 49.69 -18.79
N SER A 21 -28.08 50.86 -18.46
CA SER A 21 -28.81 51.13 -17.21
C SER A 21 -30.33 51.02 -17.38
N SER A 22 -31.00 50.65 -16.29
CA SER A 22 -32.33 51.16 -15.85
C SER A 22 -33.49 51.27 -16.86
N LEU A 23 -34.60 50.56 -16.59
CA LEU A 23 -35.96 51.14 -16.48
C LEU A 23 -37.00 50.04 -16.21
N THR A 24 -37.62 50.07 -15.02
CA THR A 24 -39.08 50.08 -14.79
C THR A 24 -39.34 49.91 -13.29
N ALA A 25 -39.70 51.00 -12.60
CA ALA A 25 -40.32 50.90 -11.30
C ALA A 25 -41.80 50.53 -11.50
N CYS A 26 -42.21 49.35 -11.05
CA CYS A 26 -43.61 48.99 -10.92
C CYS A 26 -43.87 48.70 -9.44
N GLY A 27 -44.64 49.56 -8.77
CA GLY A 27 -44.84 49.50 -7.33
C GLY A 27 -45.58 48.22 -6.92
N ALA A 28 -45.01 47.46 -5.99
CA ALA A 28 -45.73 46.38 -5.32
C ALA A 28 -46.83 46.97 -4.42
N PRO A 29 -48.04 46.37 -4.39
CA PRO A 29 -49.14 46.87 -3.57
C PRO A 29 -48.85 46.70 -2.07
N PRO A 30 -49.27 47.65 -1.20
CA PRO A 30 -48.81 47.74 0.19
C PRO A 30 -49.37 46.68 1.16
N TRP A 31 -50.05 45.65 0.66
CA TRP A 31 -50.58 44.54 1.47
C TRP A 31 -49.79 43.24 1.33
N THR A 32 -48.65 43.22 0.62
CA THR A 32 -47.71 42.09 0.65
C THR A 32 -46.77 42.15 1.85
N GLU A 33 -47.31 42.35 3.05
CA GLU A 33 -46.59 42.02 4.28
C GLU A 33 -46.59 40.50 4.47
N SER A 34 -45.59 39.87 3.89
CA SER A 34 -45.19 38.50 4.25
C SER A 34 -43.68 38.45 4.24
N SER A 35 -43.09 39.15 5.23
CA SER A 35 -41.69 38.99 5.60
C SER A 35 -41.50 37.62 6.26
N ALA A 36 -41.60 36.58 5.43
CA ALA A 36 -41.18 35.23 5.79
C ALA A 36 -39.65 35.22 5.77
N THR A 37 -39.05 35.54 6.91
CA THR A 37 -37.61 35.28 7.15
C THR A 37 -37.32 33.85 6.72
N PRO A 38 -36.41 33.61 5.75
CA PRO A 38 -36.06 32.25 5.37
C PRO A 38 -35.34 31.60 6.56
N THR A 39 -36.05 30.71 7.26
CA THR A 39 -35.41 29.80 8.21
C THR A 39 -34.30 29.06 7.48
N PRO A 40 -33.04 29.07 7.97
CA PRO A 40 -31.98 28.30 7.33
C PRO A 40 -32.35 26.81 7.41
N THR A 41 -32.71 26.23 6.27
CA THR A 41 -32.88 24.78 6.15
C THR A 41 -31.55 24.14 6.55
N PRO A 42 -31.53 23.17 7.49
CA PRO A 42 -30.30 22.47 7.82
C PRO A 42 -29.80 21.77 6.56
N VAL A 43 -28.67 22.22 6.05
CA VAL A 43 -27.97 21.53 4.97
C VAL A 43 -27.56 20.18 5.53
N ALA A 44 -28.10 19.10 4.98
CA ALA A 44 -27.70 17.76 5.37
C ALA A 44 -26.21 17.58 5.01
N THR A 45 -25.34 17.63 6.03
CA THR A 45 -23.94 17.26 5.88
C THR A 45 -23.91 15.83 5.35
N SER A 46 -23.46 15.65 4.11
CA SER A 46 -23.24 14.31 3.56
C SER A 46 -22.35 13.55 4.53
N PRO A 47 -22.70 12.32 4.95
CA PRO A 47 -21.79 11.52 5.75
C PRO A 47 -20.46 11.39 5.00
N ALA A 48 -19.36 11.48 5.74
CA ALA A 48 -18.04 11.29 5.17
C ALA A 48 -17.95 9.87 4.55
N PRO A 49 -17.21 9.69 3.44
CA PRO A 49 -17.00 8.36 2.87
C PRO A 49 -16.42 7.41 3.91
N ILE A 50 -17.00 6.22 4.02
CA ILE A 50 -16.46 5.16 4.88
C ILE A 50 -15.18 4.62 4.22
N GLU A 51 -14.03 4.85 4.83
CA GLU A 51 -12.77 4.32 4.33
C GLU A 51 -12.66 2.83 4.69
N VAL A 52 -12.84 1.98 3.68
CA VAL A 52 -12.73 0.52 3.85
C VAL A 52 -11.26 0.13 3.75
N ILE A 53 -10.67 -0.21 4.90
CA ILE A 53 -9.31 -0.76 4.96
C ILE A 53 -9.31 -2.13 4.29
N VAL A 54 -8.55 -2.29 3.22
CA VAL A 54 -8.31 -3.58 2.58
C VAL A 54 -7.44 -4.43 3.52
N ASN A 55 -7.92 -5.60 3.91
CA ASN A 55 -7.16 -6.58 4.70
C ASN A 55 -6.78 -7.77 3.81
N ASP A 56 -5.50 -7.87 3.45
CA ASP A 56 -4.97 -8.97 2.64
C ASP A 56 -5.12 -10.33 3.34
N LEU A 57 -5.05 -10.38 4.68
CA LEU A 57 -5.23 -11.62 5.46
C LEU A 57 -6.68 -11.85 5.93
N ALA A 58 -7.68 -11.18 5.35
CA ALA A 58 -9.09 -11.35 5.74
C ALA A 58 -9.58 -12.81 5.74
N THR A 59 -9.03 -13.65 4.87
CA THR A 59 -9.31 -15.10 4.78
C THR A 59 -8.35 -15.99 5.58
N GLY A 60 -7.45 -15.41 6.38
CA GLY A 60 -6.42 -16.09 7.18
C GLY A 60 -5.09 -16.29 6.46
N SER A 61 -5.10 -16.36 5.12
CA SER A 61 -3.90 -16.39 4.27
C SER A 61 -4.09 -15.63 2.95
N VAL A 62 -2.98 -15.29 2.31
CA VAL A 62 -2.91 -14.70 0.96
C VAL A 62 -1.71 -15.23 0.19
N GLN A 63 -1.93 -15.66 -1.05
CA GLN A 63 -0.87 -16.02 -1.98
C GLN A 63 -0.53 -14.85 -2.90
N ARG A 64 0.76 -14.61 -3.14
CA ARG A 64 1.31 -13.57 -4.00
C ARG A 64 2.29 -14.17 -5.00
N SER A 65 2.31 -13.62 -6.21
CA SER A 65 3.29 -13.94 -7.24
C SER A 65 4.15 -12.71 -7.52
N LEU A 66 5.46 -12.81 -7.32
CA LEU A 66 6.42 -11.71 -7.47
C LEU A 66 7.48 -12.07 -8.51
N SER A 67 8.23 -11.09 -8.99
CA SER A 67 9.36 -11.30 -9.90
C SER A 67 10.62 -10.58 -9.40
N ALA A 68 11.77 -11.23 -9.54
CA ALA A 68 13.09 -10.70 -9.21
C ALA A 68 14.05 -11.02 -10.37
N GLY A 69 14.04 -10.17 -11.40
CA GLY A 69 14.75 -10.44 -12.65
C GLY A 69 14.21 -11.69 -13.35
N ALA A 70 15.06 -12.71 -13.50
CA ALA A 70 14.70 -14.01 -14.09
C ALA A 70 13.99 -14.98 -13.12
N ILE A 71 13.91 -14.64 -11.82
CA ILE A 71 13.28 -15.46 -10.80
C ILE A 71 11.79 -15.10 -10.71
N ALA A 72 10.92 -16.10 -10.87
CA ALA A 72 9.52 -16.02 -10.46
C ALA A 72 9.39 -16.56 -9.03
N LEU A 73 8.64 -15.85 -8.20
CA LEU A 73 8.46 -16.16 -6.77
C LEU A 73 6.98 -16.42 -6.49
N SER A 74 6.70 -17.51 -5.76
CA SER A 74 5.41 -17.69 -5.09
C SER A 74 5.63 -17.50 -3.60
N VAL A 75 4.84 -16.60 -3.00
CA VAL A 75 4.80 -16.37 -1.56
C VAL A 75 3.41 -16.70 -1.05
N ASP A 76 3.32 -17.43 0.06
CA ASP A 76 2.07 -17.68 0.78
C ASP A 76 2.24 -17.17 2.20
N TYR A 77 1.49 -16.13 2.56
CA TYR A 77 1.52 -15.49 3.88
C TYR A 77 0.28 -15.89 4.67
N TYR A 78 0.46 -16.23 5.94
CA TYR A 78 -0.63 -16.60 6.84
C TYR A 78 -0.30 -16.27 8.30
N SER A 79 -1.34 -16.22 9.13
CA SER A 79 -1.18 -16.14 10.57
C SER A 79 -1.77 -17.37 11.25
N THR A 80 -1.11 -17.84 12.31
CA THR A 80 -1.70 -18.80 13.26
C THR A 80 -2.67 -18.12 14.24
N LEU A 81 -2.67 -16.79 14.30
CA LEU A 81 -3.58 -15.97 15.08
C LEU A 81 -4.73 -15.49 14.16
N THR A 82 -5.97 -15.76 14.54
CA THR A 82 -7.15 -15.35 13.76
C THR A 82 -7.30 -13.83 13.70
N MET A 83 -7.87 -13.30 12.61
CA MET A 83 -7.91 -11.85 12.39
C MET A 83 -8.68 -11.07 13.47
N ASP A 84 -9.64 -11.69 14.17
CA ASP A 84 -10.33 -11.09 15.32
C ASP A 84 -9.44 -10.93 16.57
N LYS A 85 -8.27 -11.58 16.57
CA LYS A 85 -7.23 -11.47 17.62
C LYS A 85 -6.02 -10.66 17.18
N TRP A 86 -5.99 -10.16 15.95
CA TRP A 86 -4.98 -9.20 15.49
C TRP A 86 -5.29 -7.79 16.02
N THR A 87 -5.23 -7.61 17.34
CA THR A 87 -5.42 -6.29 17.99
C THR A 87 -4.11 -5.49 18.02
N ALA A 88 -4.18 -4.21 18.40
CA ALA A 88 -3.01 -3.37 18.60
C ALA A 88 -2.05 -3.96 19.66
N ALA A 89 -2.59 -4.37 20.82
CA ALA A 89 -1.86 -4.90 21.97
C ALA A 89 -1.31 -6.33 21.78
N ALA A 90 -1.86 -7.13 20.87
CA ALA A 90 -1.42 -8.51 20.65
C ALA A 90 -0.02 -8.62 20.04
N ASN A 91 0.76 -9.65 20.39
CA ASN A 91 1.89 -10.07 19.56
C ASN A 91 1.36 -10.89 18.38
N LYS A 92 1.61 -10.44 17.15
CA LYS A 92 0.95 -10.95 15.94
C LYS A 92 1.95 -11.81 15.13
N PRO A 93 1.81 -13.15 15.12
CA PRO A 93 2.68 -14.04 14.36
C PRO A 93 2.30 -14.00 12.88
N LEU A 94 3.25 -13.66 12.01
CA LEU A 94 3.12 -13.72 10.56
C LEU A 94 4.12 -14.72 10.01
N THR A 95 3.61 -15.83 9.47
CA THR A 95 4.42 -16.85 8.82
C THR A 95 4.29 -16.70 7.31
N PHE A 96 5.37 -17.00 6.57
CA PHE A 96 5.30 -17.11 5.12
C PHE A 96 6.15 -18.26 4.58
N ASN A 97 5.66 -18.84 3.49
CA ASN A 97 6.39 -19.79 2.65
C ASN A 97 6.82 -19.06 1.38
N LEU A 98 8.09 -19.17 1.00
CA LEU A 98 8.65 -18.54 -0.19
C LEU A 98 9.37 -19.59 -1.05
N LYS A 99 8.92 -19.71 -2.29
CA LYS A 99 9.45 -20.63 -3.30
C LYS A 99 9.83 -19.88 -4.58
N GLY A 100 11.00 -20.18 -5.11
CA GLY A 100 11.51 -19.63 -6.36
C GLY A 100 11.48 -20.64 -7.50
N SER A 101 11.27 -20.13 -8.71
CA SER A 101 11.43 -20.84 -9.98
C SER A 101 12.09 -19.93 -11.01
N LEU A 102 12.64 -20.50 -12.08
CA LEU A 102 13.23 -19.75 -13.19
C LEU A 102 12.35 -19.87 -14.44
N LEU A 103 12.29 -18.79 -15.22
CA LEU A 103 11.62 -18.81 -16.53
C LEU A 103 12.34 -19.74 -17.54
N THR A 104 13.66 -19.81 -17.42
CA THR A 104 14.54 -20.78 -18.09
C THR A 104 15.41 -21.41 -17.01
N ASP A 105 15.32 -22.72 -16.82
CA ASP A 105 16.07 -23.45 -15.79
C ASP A 105 17.02 -24.45 -16.46
N ASP A 106 18.30 -24.07 -16.55
CA ASP A 106 19.39 -24.94 -17.03
C ASP A 106 20.01 -25.75 -15.88
N GLY A 107 19.44 -25.68 -14.67
CA GLY A 107 19.98 -26.27 -13.44
C GLY A 107 20.56 -25.28 -12.45
N GLN A 108 20.48 -23.97 -12.70
CA GLN A 108 20.92 -22.92 -11.76
C GLN A 108 20.13 -23.01 -10.44
N GLN A 109 20.82 -22.80 -9.32
CA GLN A 109 20.17 -22.72 -8.00
C GLN A 109 19.76 -21.29 -7.64
N ILE A 110 18.67 -21.17 -6.89
CA ILE A 110 18.17 -19.93 -6.29
C ILE A 110 18.34 -20.03 -4.78
N TYR A 111 18.98 -19.02 -4.19
CA TYR A 111 19.16 -18.89 -2.75
C TYR A 111 18.53 -17.60 -2.23
N ILE A 112 18.04 -17.63 -1.00
CA ILE A 112 17.72 -16.42 -0.24
C ILE A 112 18.84 -16.09 0.73
N SER A 113 19.29 -14.83 0.67
CA SER A 113 20.35 -14.29 1.51
C SER A 113 19.81 -13.44 2.67
N ARG A 114 18.65 -12.80 2.48
CA ARG A 114 17.99 -11.97 3.48
C ARG A 114 16.49 -11.82 3.20
N VAL A 115 15.70 -11.75 4.27
CA VAL A 115 14.38 -11.10 4.26
C VAL A 115 14.42 -9.94 5.24
N SER A 116 13.84 -8.81 4.87
CA SER A 116 13.58 -7.69 5.76
C SER A 116 12.11 -7.31 5.71
N LEU A 117 11.55 -6.94 6.86
CA LEU A 117 10.18 -6.47 7.03
C LEU A 117 10.19 -5.13 7.77
N VAL A 118 9.65 -4.10 7.11
CA VAL A 118 9.34 -2.79 7.71
C VAL A 118 7.84 -2.72 7.98
N VAL A 119 7.48 -2.27 9.19
CA VAL A 119 6.09 -2.17 9.64
C VAL A 119 5.69 -0.70 9.70
N GLY A 120 4.85 -0.26 8.76
CA GLY A 120 4.07 0.96 8.92
C GLY A 120 2.88 0.72 9.85
N VAL A 121 2.63 1.65 10.77
CA VAL A 121 1.48 1.61 11.69
C VAL A 121 0.61 2.82 11.37
N ASN A 122 -0.68 2.61 11.08
CA ASN A 122 -1.60 3.67 10.68
C ASN A 122 -2.70 3.82 11.74
N GLY A 123 -2.93 5.05 12.19
CA GLY A 123 -4.04 5.43 13.08
C GLY A 123 -5.01 6.41 12.40
N PRO A 124 -6.10 6.79 13.08
CA PRO A 124 -7.14 7.65 12.51
C PRO A 124 -6.68 9.10 12.22
N LEU A 125 -5.54 9.51 12.78
CA LEU A 125 -4.93 10.84 12.57
C LEU A 125 -3.70 10.80 11.66
N GLY A 126 -3.37 9.64 11.08
CA GLY A 126 -2.19 9.42 10.23
C GLY A 126 -1.22 8.36 10.77
N PRO A 127 0.02 8.32 10.26
CA PRO A 127 1.04 7.35 10.68
C PRO A 127 1.41 7.49 12.17
N LEU A 128 1.55 6.34 12.84
CA LEU A 128 1.95 6.22 14.24
C LEU A 128 3.41 5.71 14.35
N ALA A 129 3.91 5.58 15.57
CA ALA A 129 5.25 5.07 15.83
C ALA A 129 5.41 3.61 15.32
N ALA A 130 6.34 3.42 14.38
CA ALA A 130 6.68 2.11 13.85
C ALA A 130 7.64 1.34 14.77
N PRO A 131 7.51 0.01 14.92
CA PRO A 131 8.52 -0.82 15.56
C PRO A 131 9.80 -0.90 14.69
N PRO A 132 10.94 -1.35 15.26
CA PRO A 132 12.16 -1.57 14.49
C PRO A 132 11.97 -2.55 13.33
N THR A 133 12.75 -2.36 12.25
CA THR A 133 12.81 -3.32 11.13
C THR A 133 13.19 -4.71 11.63
N ILE A 134 12.42 -5.71 11.23
CA ILE A 134 12.70 -7.12 11.50
C ILE A 134 13.42 -7.70 10.29
N SER A 135 14.45 -8.52 10.49
CA SER A 135 15.11 -9.22 9.38
C SER A 135 15.59 -10.61 9.77
N ASP A 136 15.57 -11.51 8.78
CA ASP A 136 16.34 -12.75 8.80
C ASP A 136 17.50 -12.63 7.80
N LEU A 137 18.70 -13.03 8.21
CA LEU A 137 19.92 -13.01 7.41
C LEU A 137 20.48 -14.44 7.39
N ALA A 138 20.73 -14.96 6.19
CA ALA A 138 21.25 -16.30 6.05
C ALA A 138 22.59 -16.48 6.77
N THR A 139 22.68 -17.52 7.62
CA THR A 139 23.88 -17.85 8.39
C THR A 139 24.87 -18.74 7.62
N VAL A 140 24.49 -19.14 6.40
CA VAL A 140 25.28 -19.97 5.50
C VAL A 140 25.50 -19.25 4.17
N SER A 141 26.63 -19.52 3.52
CA SER A 141 26.95 -18.99 2.19
C SER A 141 26.56 -20.02 1.10
N PRO A 142 25.97 -19.60 -0.03
CA PRO A 142 25.57 -18.24 -0.39
C PRO A 142 24.27 -17.77 0.29
N GLY A 143 23.46 -18.71 0.77
CA GLY A 143 22.16 -18.48 1.39
C GLY A 143 21.39 -19.80 1.53
N TYR A 144 20.11 -19.75 1.92
CA TYR A 144 19.28 -20.95 1.97
C TYR A 144 18.67 -21.28 0.60
N PRO A 145 18.71 -22.53 0.13
CA PRO A 145 18.10 -22.91 -1.15
C PRO A 145 16.57 -22.83 -1.08
N MET A 146 15.95 -22.31 -2.14
CA MET A 146 14.50 -22.05 -2.20
C MET A 146 13.86 -22.44 -3.54
N LYS A 147 14.58 -23.21 -4.37
CA LYS A 147 14.04 -23.89 -5.55
C LYS A 147 13.67 -25.33 -5.17
N ASP A 148 12.72 -25.94 -5.89
CA ASP A 148 12.26 -27.31 -5.64
C ASP A 148 13.41 -28.32 -5.45
N PRO A 149 13.30 -29.25 -4.48
CA PRO A 149 12.16 -29.49 -3.58
C PRO A 149 12.13 -28.58 -2.34
N TYR A 150 13.01 -27.58 -2.25
CA TYR A 150 13.14 -26.71 -1.09
C TYR A 150 12.18 -25.52 -1.13
N THR A 151 11.80 -25.03 0.04
CA THR A 151 10.98 -23.83 0.25
C THR A 151 11.51 -23.15 1.50
N TYR A 152 11.68 -21.83 1.45
CA TYR A 152 12.06 -21.05 2.62
C TYR A 152 10.81 -20.75 3.45
N ASN A 153 10.79 -21.14 4.72
CA ASN A 153 9.73 -20.84 5.67
C ASN A 153 10.30 -19.96 6.78
N GLN A 154 9.59 -18.88 7.10
CA GLN A 154 9.98 -17.97 8.18
C GLN A 154 8.74 -17.45 8.91
N THR A 155 8.86 -17.24 10.21
CA THR A 155 7.85 -16.54 11.02
C THR A 155 8.46 -15.27 11.63
N PHE A 156 7.77 -14.15 11.49
CA PHE A 156 8.07 -12.92 12.21
C PHE A 156 6.99 -12.67 13.25
N ILE A 157 7.40 -12.27 14.46
CA ILE A 157 6.48 -11.87 15.51
C ILE A 157 6.44 -10.35 15.51
N LEU A 158 5.32 -9.78 15.06
CA LEU A 158 5.11 -8.34 15.13
C LEU A 158 4.72 -7.98 16.58
N PRO A 159 5.40 -7.00 17.20
CA PRO A 159 5.09 -6.62 18.57
C PRO A 159 3.73 -5.94 18.69
N ALA A 160 3.34 -5.67 19.94
CA ALA A 160 2.31 -4.68 20.24
C ALA A 160 2.67 -3.32 19.60
N VAL A 161 1.65 -2.59 19.16
CA VAL A 161 1.74 -1.23 18.61
C VAL A 161 0.85 -0.29 19.41
N ASP A 162 0.88 1.00 19.08
CA ASP A 162 0.01 2.02 19.66
C ASP A 162 -1.47 1.60 19.64
N GLU A 163 -2.18 1.78 20.76
CA GLU A 163 -3.57 1.34 20.95
C GLU A 163 -4.57 1.98 19.96
N THR A 164 -4.22 3.14 19.38
CA THR A 164 -5.04 3.85 18.38
C THR A 164 -4.81 3.35 16.95
N ALA A 165 -3.93 2.37 16.75
CA ALA A 165 -3.65 1.79 15.44
C ALA A 165 -4.87 1.05 14.86
N THR A 166 -5.23 1.37 13.62
CA THR A 166 -6.34 0.76 12.87
C THR A 166 -5.87 -0.24 11.82
N SER A 167 -4.64 -0.10 11.33
CA SER A 167 -4.04 -1.04 10.38
C SER A 167 -2.51 -1.02 10.39
N LEU A 168 -1.94 -2.08 9.84
CA LEU A 168 -0.51 -2.21 9.56
C LEU A 168 -0.27 -2.29 8.06
N THR A 169 0.81 -1.65 7.61
CA THR A 169 1.36 -1.81 6.26
C THR A 169 2.69 -2.54 6.38
N LEU A 170 2.76 -3.76 5.87
CA LEU A 170 3.91 -4.66 6.02
C LEU A 170 4.69 -4.72 4.71
N SER A 171 5.82 -4.01 4.67
CA SER A 171 6.68 -3.91 3.48
C SER A 171 7.82 -4.91 3.57
N PHE A 172 7.75 -5.96 2.75
CA PHE A 172 8.77 -7.01 2.65
C PHE A 172 9.83 -6.64 1.61
N THR A 173 11.08 -7.05 1.85
CA THR A 173 12.16 -7.03 0.87
C THR A 173 12.90 -8.37 0.91
N TYR A 174 13.00 -9.00 -0.25
CA TYR A 174 13.64 -10.29 -0.47
C TYR A 174 14.96 -10.09 -1.21
N GLU A 175 16.09 -10.42 -0.58
CA GLU A 175 17.41 -10.36 -1.23
C GLU A 175 17.85 -11.77 -1.64
N LEU A 176 17.86 -12.00 -2.95
CA LEU A 176 18.05 -13.31 -3.56
C LEU A 176 19.38 -13.37 -4.33
N LEU A 177 19.90 -14.59 -4.48
CA LEU A 177 21.09 -14.90 -5.24
C LEU A 177 20.78 -16.02 -6.25
N LEU A 178 20.92 -15.71 -7.53
CA LEU A 178 20.81 -16.66 -8.64
C LEU A 178 22.21 -17.05 -9.11
N GLN A 179 22.53 -18.35 -9.18
CA GLN A 179 23.77 -18.79 -9.84
C GLN A 179 23.81 -18.32 -11.30
N THR A 180 24.94 -17.76 -11.74
CA THR A 180 25.09 -17.27 -13.12
C THR A 180 25.03 -18.40 -14.16
N THR A 181 25.59 -19.56 -13.83
CA THR A 181 25.49 -20.83 -14.57
C THR A 181 25.33 -22.00 -13.59
N PRO A 182 24.83 -23.17 -14.02
CA PRO A 182 24.71 -24.34 -13.16
C PRO A 182 26.05 -24.69 -12.49
N THR A 183 26.03 -25.01 -11.20
CA THR A 183 27.21 -25.29 -10.35
C THR A 183 28.18 -24.12 -10.10
N SER A 184 27.89 -22.91 -10.62
CA SER A 184 28.73 -21.73 -10.42
C SER A 184 28.82 -21.27 -8.96
N THR A 185 29.98 -20.74 -8.58
CA THR A 185 30.18 -19.97 -7.34
C THR A 185 29.99 -18.46 -7.53
N GLU A 186 29.63 -18.02 -8.73
CA GLU A 186 29.24 -16.65 -9.03
C GLU A 186 27.72 -16.50 -9.00
N TYR A 187 27.25 -15.40 -8.41
CA TYR A 187 25.83 -15.16 -8.16
C TYR A 187 25.41 -13.77 -8.62
N ALA A 188 24.31 -13.69 -9.35
CA ALA A 188 23.60 -12.45 -9.64
C ALA A 188 22.67 -12.12 -8.47
N LYS A 189 22.86 -10.96 -7.84
CA LYS A 189 21.91 -10.43 -6.85
C LYS A 189 20.60 -10.05 -7.52
N GLN A 190 19.50 -10.49 -6.96
CA GLN A 190 18.14 -10.10 -7.34
C GLN A 190 17.39 -9.57 -6.11
N THR A 191 16.39 -8.72 -6.33
CA THR A 191 15.55 -8.19 -5.26
C THR A 191 14.10 -8.14 -5.71
N ALA A 192 13.21 -8.62 -4.84
CA ALA A 192 11.78 -8.39 -4.92
C ALA A 192 11.30 -7.66 -3.66
N ALA A 193 10.19 -6.95 -3.78
CA ALA A 193 9.48 -6.35 -2.67
C ALA A 193 8.00 -6.71 -2.77
N ASP A 194 7.31 -6.71 -1.65
CA ASP A 194 5.86 -6.91 -1.55
C ASP A 194 5.31 -6.08 -0.40
N THR A 195 4.01 -5.81 -0.43
CA THR A 195 3.33 -5.05 0.62
C THR A 195 2.00 -5.72 0.95
N LEU A 196 1.78 -5.98 2.23
CA LEU A 196 0.48 -6.39 2.76
C LEU A 196 -0.14 -5.26 3.58
N THR A 197 -1.45 -5.05 3.44
CA THR A 197 -2.22 -4.22 4.38
C THR A 197 -3.07 -5.14 5.25
N ILE A 198 -3.01 -4.96 6.57
CA ILE A 198 -3.75 -5.76 7.54
C ILE A 198 -4.51 -4.82 8.46
N ALA A 199 -5.84 -4.94 8.46
CA ALA A 199 -6.69 -4.24 9.41
C ALA A 199 -6.52 -4.85 10.81
N LEU A 200 -6.41 -4.02 11.84
CA LEU A 200 -6.39 -4.48 13.23
C LEU A 200 -7.82 -4.61 13.76
N ALA A 201 -8.07 -5.68 14.51
CA ALA A 201 -9.33 -5.86 15.21
C ALA A 201 -9.44 -4.85 16.35
N THR A 202 -10.60 -4.18 16.44
CA THR A 202 -10.96 -3.37 17.60
C THR A 202 -11.15 -4.30 18.79
N GLU A 203 -10.42 -4.06 19.87
CA GLU A 203 -10.62 -4.77 21.13
C GLU A 203 -12.00 -4.40 21.70
N PRO A 204 -12.84 -5.36 22.15
CA PRO A 204 -14.10 -5.03 22.79
C PRO A 204 -13.83 -4.19 24.03
N ALA A 205 -14.48 -3.03 24.14
CA ALA A 205 -14.42 -2.27 25.39
C ALA A 205 -14.99 -3.13 26.52
N GLU A 206 -14.16 -3.44 27.53
CA GLU A 206 -14.64 -4.06 28.77
C GLU A 206 -15.63 -3.08 29.43
N GLY A 207 -16.83 -3.58 29.76
CA GLY A 207 -17.96 -2.79 30.28
C GLY A 207 -18.25 -3.03 31.75
#